data_AF-A0A7S2L0E5-F1
#
_entry.id   AF-A0A7S2L0E5-F1
#
_cell.length_a   1.000
_cell.length_b   1.000
_cell.length_c   1.000
_cell.angle_alpha   90.00
_cell.angle_beta   90.00
_cell.angle_gamma   90.00
#
_symmetry.space_group_name_H-M   'P 1'
#
loop_
_entity.id
_entity.type
_entity.pdbx_description
1 polymer ?
#
loop_
_entity_poly.entity_id
_entity_poly.type
_entity_poly.pdbx_seq_one_letter_code
_entity_poly.pdbx_strand_id
1 'polypeptide(L)'
;LEYRFFGIWRLSNGVRFRDDTTGIVIAALLLTYPTVLRQLMVNLRCDRLSGSSEARLLVEPSVVCSGALHTSLVVVSFLGVAFWGLGLPAVIFYVFKTRGNTLADVNVRVRFGLLFAEYERKCAYWESVLVLQRFALVAASTLAPAAPQELRLVLLLAMGNTVAFMHHSVEPFDNQSGDLLDAQASNGLRVFCATGAALLLGLSEMLDPYACAVIVVTALLWHAWYLVGLMWHFLLHLRRSSGDAVVANHMRGSRSSAIESTVFGWDMQARRQQAHVSFRNKQRAIVVQPGPDSKCDTVPDREQAFVAAGLADCIEHTITDHKTDRLSCQFLEYIGRKTFVLNAERLEREEQARQGVKPVARKTFAGGDDGVRHKLMDGESFKYGMLAGDFQGSLNAACLICSPEDLEQAVYDFMAGGGGGGGG
;
A
#
# COMPACT_ATOMS: atom_id res chain seq x y z
N LEU A 1 9.62 -2.20 13.57
CA LEU A 1 8.15 -2.15 13.51
C LEU A 1 7.71 -3.07 12.38
N GLU A 2 6.83 -4.02 12.66
CA GLU A 2 6.47 -5.09 11.73
C GLU A 2 5.45 -4.59 10.68
N TYR A 3 5.82 -4.67 9.41
CA TYR A 3 4.89 -4.55 8.28
C TYR A 3 3.99 -5.79 8.25
N ARG A 4 2.85 -5.72 8.95
CA ARG A 4 1.85 -6.79 9.05
C ARG A 4 0.77 -6.54 8.00
N PHE A 5 1.00 -7.05 6.80
CA PHE A 5 0.17 -6.80 5.60
C PHE A 5 -1.24 -7.42 5.64
N PHE A 6 -1.59 -8.12 6.70
CA PHE A 6 -2.98 -8.42 7.02
C PHE A 6 -3.09 -8.44 8.53
N GLY A 7 -3.91 -7.56 9.12
CA GLY A 7 -4.33 -7.65 10.53
C GLY A 7 -5.10 -8.95 10.87
N ILE A 8 -5.13 -9.94 9.97
CA ILE A 8 -5.96 -11.14 10.02
C ILE A 8 -5.28 -12.30 10.75
N TRP A 9 -3.95 -12.29 10.96
CA TRP A 9 -3.25 -13.44 11.55
C TRP A 9 -2.37 -13.08 12.75
N ARG A 10 -2.92 -12.38 13.74
CA ARG A 10 -2.35 -12.39 15.09
C ARG A 10 -3.01 -13.51 15.90
N LEU A 11 -2.43 -14.71 15.86
CA LEU A 11 -2.69 -15.74 16.90
C LEU A 11 -2.12 -15.22 18.22
N SER A 12 -2.93 -14.46 18.97
CA SER A 12 -2.58 -13.93 20.29
C SER A 12 -3.81 -13.93 21.19
N ASN A 13 -3.84 -14.90 22.12
CA ASN A 13 -4.60 -14.99 23.36
C ASN A 13 -5.68 -13.91 23.60
N GLY A 14 -6.94 -14.29 23.38
CA GLY A 14 -8.15 -13.88 24.12
C GLY A 14 -8.65 -12.43 24.06
N VAL A 15 -7.78 -11.42 23.98
CA VAL A 15 -8.15 -10.02 24.30
C VAL A 15 -8.24 -9.11 23.05
N ARG A 16 -7.89 -9.58 21.84
CA ARG A 16 -7.89 -8.74 20.61
C ARG A 16 -8.80 -9.20 19.47
N PHE A 17 -9.75 -10.09 19.72
CA PHE A 17 -10.69 -10.57 18.69
C PHE A 17 -11.42 -9.43 17.94
N ARG A 18 -11.81 -8.35 18.64
CA ARG A 18 -12.51 -7.21 18.03
C ARG A 18 -11.64 -6.42 17.04
N ASP A 19 -10.33 -6.32 17.30
CA ASP A 19 -9.42 -5.54 16.46
C ASP A 19 -9.03 -6.33 15.21
N ASP A 20 -8.83 -7.65 15.36
CA ASP A 20 -8.49 -8.55 14.25
C ASP A 20 -9.70 -8.81 13.32
N THR A 21 -10.94 -8.77 13.84
CA THR A 21 -12.17 -8.94 13.03
C THR A 21 -12.54 -7.70 12.23
N THR A 22 -12.15 -6.50 12.67
CA THR A 22 -12.54 -5.24 12.02
C THR A 22 -12.03 -5.18 10.58
N GLY A 23 -10.77 -5.57 10.33
CA GLY A 23 -10.20 -5.59 8.97
C GLY A 23 -10.92 -6.57 8.03
N ILE A 24 -11.31 -7.75 8.53
CA ILE A 24 -12.07 -8.74 7.76
C ILE A 24 -13.45 -8.20 7.37
N VAL A 25 -14.13 -7.55 8.32
CA VAL A 25 -15.45 -6.95 8.07
C VAL A 25 -15.34 -5.85 7.01
N ILE A 26 -14.34 -4.97 7.10
CA ILE A 26 -14.11 -3.93 6.09
C ILE A 26 -13.86 -4.55 4.71
N ALA A 27 -13.01 -5.58 4.62
CA ALA A 27 -12.75 -6.28 3.37
C ALA A 27 -14.05 -6.86 2.77
N ALA A 28 -14.85 -7.53 3.60
CA ALA A 28 -16.13 -8.09 3.19
C ALA A 28 -17.11 -7.01 2.71
N LEU A 29 -17.16 -5.85 3.38
CA LEU A 29 -17.97 -4.71 2.97
C LEU A 29 -17.54 -4.17 1.60
N LEU A 30 -16.24 -3.93 1.39
CA LEU A 30 -15.71 -3.44 0.11
C LEU A 30 -15.94 -4.43 -1.04
N LEU A 31 -15.80 -5.74 -0.78
CA LEU A 31 -16.03 -6.79 -1.78
C LEU A 31 -17.51 -6.97 -2.13
N THR A 32 -18.41 -6.88 -1.15
CA THR A 32 -19.86 -7.03 -1.38
C THR A 32 -20.51 -5.75 -1.91
N TYR A 33 -19.86 -4.60 -1.71
CA TYR A 33 -20.35 -3.29 -2.12
C TYR A 33 -20.90 -3.21 -3.55
N PRO A 34 -20.13 -3.54 -4.61
CA PRO A 34 -20.62 -3.42 -5.99
C PRO A 34 -21.77 -4.37 -6.29
N THR A 35 -21.77 -5.57 -5.71
CA THR A 35 -22.84 -6.57 -5.93
C THR A 35 -24.15 -6.10 -5.32
N VAL A 36 -24.13 -5.66 -4.06
CA VAL A 36 -25.34 -5.16 -3.37
C VAL A 36 -25.87 -3.90 -4.07
N LEU A 37 -24.99 -2.96 -4.42
CA LEU A 37 -25.39 -1.75 -5.13
C LEU A 37 -26.04 -2.08 -6.48
N ARG A 38 -25.48 -3.03 -7.24
CA ARG A 38 -26.08 -3.48 -8.50
C ARG A 38 -27.50 -4.02 -8.29
N GLN A 39 -27.71 -4.90 -7.31
CA GLN A 39 -29.03 -5.47 -7.03
C GLN A 39 -30.06 -4.39 -6.67
N LEU A 40 -29.67 -3.41 -5.85
CA LEU A 40 -30.55 -2.28 -5.50
C LEU A 40 -30.91 -1.42 -6.72
N MET A 41 -29.95 -1.18 -7.61
CA MET A 41 -30.14 -0.36 -8.80
C MET A 41 -30.93 -1.07 -9.91
N VAL A 42 -30.87 -2.41 -10.03
CA VAL A 42 -31.67 -3.13 -11.04
C VAL A 42 -33.18 -3.02 -10.75
N ASN A 43 -33.58 -2.92 -9.49
CA ASN A 43 -34.97 -2.69 -9.10
C ASN A 43 -35.52 -1.31 -9.52
N LEU A 44 -34.66 -0.38 -9.91
CA LEU A 44 -35.05 0.92 -10.46
C LEU A 44 -35.23 0.89 -11.99
N ARG A 45 -34.87 -0.23 -12.64
CA ARG A 45 -34.84 -0.34 -14.09
C ARG A 45 -36.15 -0.88 -14.66
N CYS A 46 -36.79 -0.03 -15.46
CA CYS A 46 -37.95 -0.36 -16.28
C CYS A 46 -37.56 -0.49 -17.74
N ASP A 47 -38.10 -1.51 -18.42
CA ASP A 47 -37.91 -1.71 -19.86
C ASP A 47 -39.26 -1.92 -20.55
N ARG A 48 -39.35 -1.59 -21.84
CA ARG A 48 -40.56 -1.83 -22.63
C ARG A 48 -40.40 -3.13 -23.41
N LEU A 49 -41.25 -4.12 -23.13
CA LEU A 49 -41.30 -5.34 -23.94
C LEU A 49 -41.90 -5.01 -25.31
N SER A 50 -41.27 -5.52 -26.37
CA SER A 50 -41.74 -5.36 -27.75
C SER A 50 -43.18 -5.87 -27.89
N GLY A 51 -44.11 -4.96 -28.18
CA GLY A 51 -45.54 -5.25 -28.33
C GLY A 51 -46.44 -4.84 -27.15
N SER A 52 -45.88 -4.31 -26.06
CA SER A 52 -46.67 -3.75 -24.94
C SER A 52 -46.42 -2.24 -24.78
N SER A 53 -47.48 -1.46 -24.51
CA SER A 53 -47.39 -0.01 -24.26
C SER A 53 -46.86 0.33 -22.87
N GLU A 54 -46.91 -0.63 -21.94
CA GLU A 54 -46.52 -0.46 -20.54
C GLU A 54 -45.08 -0.89 -20.31
N ALA A 55 -44.31 -0.06 -19.59
CA ALA A 55 -42.98 -0.45 -19.13
C ALA A 55 -43.11 -1.45 -17.96
N ARG A 56 -42.26 -2.47 -17.94
CA ARG A 56 -42.23 -3.53 -16.92
C ARG A 56 -40.85 -3.60 -16.27
N LEU A 57 -40.81 -4.08 -15.03
CA LEU A 57 -39.57 -4.20 -14.27
C LEU A 57 -38.69 -5.29 -14.89
N LEU A 58 -37.38 -5.03 -15.05
CA LEU A 58 -36.48 -5.99 -15.72
C LEU A 58 -36.26 -7.28 -14.91
N VAL A 59 -36.15 -7.17 -13.58
CA VAL A 59 -35.93 -8.33 -12.69
C VAL A 59 -37.16 -9.23 -12.65
N GLU A 60 -38.35 -8.62 -12.71
CA GLU A 60 -39.64 -9.29 -12.54
C GLU A 60 -40.65 -8.69 -13.52
N PRO A 61 -40.75 -9.25 -14.75
CA PRO A 61 -41.61 -8.70 -15.80
C PRO A 61 -43.10 -8.71 -15.46
N SER A 62 -43.52 -9.44 -14.42
CA SER A 62 -44.91 -9.43 -13.95
C SER A 62 -45.32 -8.08 -13.34
N VAL A 63 -44.35 -7.27 -12.87
CA VAL A 63 -44.60 -5.98 -12.24
C VAL A 63 -44.61 -4.86 -13.28
N VAL A 64 -45.74 -4.15 -13.37
CA VAL A 64 -45.90 -2.96 -14.21
C VAL A 64 -45.23 -1.76 -13.55
N CYS A 65 -44.38 -1.07 -14.30
CA CYS A 65 -43.74 0.15 -13.83
C CYS A 65 -44.80 1.25 -13.66
N SER A 66 -44.69 2.03 -12.59
CA SER A 66 -45.70 2.96 -12.04
C SER A 66 -46.83 2.33 -11.21
N GLY A 67 -46.90 1.00 -11.07
CA GLY A 67 -47.82 0.35 -10.14
C GLY A 67 -47.44 0.55 -8.66
N ALA A 68 -48.39 0.33 -7.75
CA ALA A 68 -48.16 0.48 -6.31
C ALA A 68 -46.99 -0.40 -5.80
N LEU A 69 -46.90 -1.64 -6.27
CA LEU A 69 -45.80 -2.54 -5.94
C LEU A 69 -44.44 -1.99 -6.41
N HIS A 70 -44.36 -1.49 -7.64
CA HIS A 70 -43.16 -0.84 -8.18
C HIS A 70 -42.75 0.38 -7.36
N THR A 71 -43.70 1.25 -6.97
CA THR A 71 -43.38 2.43 -6.15
C THR A 71 -42.78 2.05 -4.79
N SER A 72 -43.28 0.98 -4.15
CA SER A 72 -42.73 0.50 -2.88
C SER A 72 -41.29 -0.02 -3.03
N LEU A 73 -41.02 -0.78 -4.10
CA LEU A 73 -39.68 -1.28 -4.43
C LEU A 73 -38.71 -0.14 -4.74
N VAL A 74 -39.16 0.87 -5.49
CA VAL A 74 -38.36 2.06 -5.81
C VAL A 74 -37.97 2.80 -4.54
N VAL A 75 -38.89 3.01 -3.60
CA VAL A 75 -38.59 3.67 -2.32
C VAL A 75 -37.56 2.87 -1.51
N VAL A 76 -37.74 1.55 -1.39
CA VAL A 76 -36.78 0.68 -0.69
C VAL A 76 -35.42 0.71 -1.36
N SER A 77 -35.37 0.66 -2.69
CA SER A 77 -34.14 0.76 -3.46
C SER A 77 -33.44 2.11 -3.27
N PHE A 78 -34.16 3.23 -3.31
CA PHE A 78 -33.55 4.54 -3.05
C PHE A 78 -33.00 4.65 -1.63
N LEU A 79 -33.73 4.15 -0.62
CA LEU A 79 -33.23 4.11 0.76
C LEU A 79 -31.99 3.21 0.87
N GLY A 80 -32.00 2.05 0.21
CA GLY A 80 -30.85 1.14 0.14
C GLY A 80 -29.64 1.77 -0.55
N VAL A 81 -29.84 2.48 -1.66
CA VAL A 81 -28.79 3.18 -2.41
C VAL A 81 -28.22 4.34 -1.58
N ALA A 82 -29.07 5.10 -0.90
CA ALA A 82 -28.63 6.16 -0.01
C ALA A 82 -27.82 5.60 1.17
N PHE A 83 -28.32 4.56 1.83
CA PHE A 83 -27.67 3.98 3.01
C PHE A 83 -26.40 3.19 2.64
N TRP A 84 -26.47 2.32 1.64
CA TRP A 84 -25.36 1.45 1.26
C TRP A 84 -24.41 2.14 0.30
N GLY A 85 -24.93 2.73 -0.78
CA GLY A 85 -24.14 3.38 -1.83
C GLY A 85 -23.44 4.66 -1.38
N LEU A 86 -24.11 5.53 -0.61
CA LEU A 86 -23.47 6.75 -0.10
C LEU A 86 -22.98 6.61 1.36
N GLY A 87 -23.58 5.73 2.15
CA GLY A 87 -23.16 5.56 3.55
C GLY A 87 -21.76 5.00 3.69
N LEU A 88 -21.37 3.98 2.92
CA LEU A 88 -20.01 3.42 3.00
C LEU A 88 -18.90 4.45 2.70
N PRO A 89 -18.90 5.18 1.56
CA PRO A 89 -17.89 6.21 1.31
C PRO A 89 -17.97 7.35 2.34
N ALA A 90 -19.17 7.72 2.82
CA ALA A 90 -19.31 8.73 3.87
C ALA A 90 -18.71 8.28 5.21
N VAL A 91 -18.86 7.01 5.59
CA VAL A 91 -18.24 6.44 6.80
C VAL A 91 -16.72 6.43 6.68
N ILE A 92 -16.16 6.00 5.55
CA ILE A 92 -14.70 6.01 5.33
C ILE A 92 -14.16 7.44 5.44
N PHE A 93 -14.82 8.40 4.77
CA PHE A 93 -14.43 9.81 4.82
C PHE A 93 -14.58 10.41 6.24
N TYR A 94 -15.64 10.05 6.96
CA TYR A 94 -15.84 10.49 8.35
C TYR A 94 -14.76 9.93 9.29
N VAL A 95 -14.39 8.65 9.16
CA VAL A 95 -13.31 8.05 9.93
C VAL A 95 -11.99 8.75 9.63
N PHE A 96 -11.69 9.02 8.35
CA PHE A 96 -10.53 9.82 7.96
C PHE A 96 -10.54 11.20 8.62
N LYS A 97 -11.64 11.95 8.54
CA LYS A 97 -11.72 13.31 9.11
C LYS A 97 -11.59 13.33 10.63
N THR A 98 -12.16 12.34 11.32
CA THR A 98 -12.14 12.29 12.79
C THR A 98 -10.85 11.70 13.36
N ARG A 99 -10.20 10.78 12.65
CA ARG A 99 -8.99 10.07 13.10
C ARG A 99 -7.73 10.45 12.31
N GLY A 100 -7.82 11.41 11.39
CA GLY A 100 -6.75 11.81 10.47
C GLY A 100 -5.43 12.11 11.16
N ASN A 101 -5.48 12.93 12.22
CA ASN A 101 -4.27 13.30 12.97
C ASN A 101 -3.70 12.13 13.80
N THR A 102 -4.47 11.05 14.00
CA THR A 102 -4.07 9.83 14.73
C THR A 102 -3.83 8.64 13.79
N LEU A 103 -3.78 8.84 12.47
CA LEU A 103 -3.46 7.78 11.49
C LEU A 103 -2.06 7.16 11.75
N ALA A 104 -1.18 7.88 12.44
CA ALA A 104 0.12 7.39 12.88
C ALA A 104 0.05 6.36 14.02
N ASP A 105 -1.02 6.38 14.84
CA ASP A 105 -1.16 5.51 16.00
C ASP A 105 -1.29 4.05 15.58
N VAL A 106 -0.48 3.19 16.22
CA VAL A 106 -0.46 1.74 16.03
C VAL A 106 -1.86 1.14 16.19
N ASN A 107 -2.66 1.61 17.15
CA ASN A 107 -4.00 1.08 17.37
C ASN A 107 -4.96 1.38 16.20
N VAL A 108 -4.82 2.56 15.58
CA VAL A 108 -5.63 2.94 14.42
C VAL A 108 -5.16 2.15 13.18
N ARG A 109 -3.84 2.01 12.99
CA ARG A 109 -3.26 1.22 11.88
C ARG A 109 -3.61 -0.26 11.95
N VAL A 110 -3.69 -0.85 13.14
CA VAL A 110 -4.10 -2.25 13.29
C VAL A 110 -5.56 -2.46 12.88
N ARG A 111 -6.46 -1.52 13.23
CA ARG A 111 -7.91 -1.65 12.96
C ARG A 111 -8.30 -1.26 11.53
N PHE A 112 -7.74 -0.17 11.04
CA PHE A 112 -8.09 0.44 9.75
C PHE A 112 -6.95 0.35 8.73
N GLY A 113 -5.95 -0.49 8.98
CA GLY A 113 -4.81 -0.66 8.09
C GLY A 113 -5.22 -1.00 6.67
N LEU A 114 -6.28 -1.81 6.49
CA LEU A 114 -6.79 -2.12 5.16
C LEU A 114 -7.25 -0.88 4.37
N LEU A 115 -7.74 0.16 5.05
CA LEU A 115 -8.23 1.38 4.39
C LEU A 115 -7.14 2.42 4.16
N PHE A 116 -6.11 2.47 5.03
CA PHE A 116 -5.19 3.60 5.09
C PHE A 116 -3.70 3.22 5.07
N ALA A 117 -3.33 1.94 5.24
CA ALA A 117 -1.91 1.57 5.37
C ALA A 117 -1.14 1.66 4.07
N GLU A 118 -1.82 1.57 2.93
CA GLU A 118 -1.21 1.62 1.60
C GLU A 118 -1.11 3.05 1.04
N TYR A 119 -1.80 4.00 1.66
CA TYR A 119 -1.90 5.38 1.17
C TYR A 119 -0.99 6.33 1.94
N GLU A 120 -0.50 7.37 1.25
CA GLU A 120 0.13 8.49 1.93
C GLU A 120 -0.84 9.17 2.90
N ARG A 121 -0.31 9.76 3.98
CA ARG A 121 -1.13 10.46 4.99
C ARG A 121 -2.00 11.56 4.38
N LYS A 122 -1.45 12.30 3.40
CA LYS A 122 -2.14 13.38 2.68
C LYS A 122 -3.29 12.84 1.81
N CYS A 123 -3.19 11.59 1.37
CA CYS A 123 -4.09 10.95 0.41
C CYS A 123 -4.98 9.86 1.03
N ALA A 124 -5.04 9.73 2.37
CA ALA A 124 -5.81 8.68 3.03
C ALA A 124 -7.34 8.72 2.78
N TYR A 125 -7.88 9.81 2.22
CA TYR A 125 -9.28 9.86 1.76
C TYR A 125 -9.53 9.11 0.43
N TRP A 126 -8.47 8.69 -0.26
CA TRP A 126 -8.51 8.12 -1.61
C TRP A 126 -9.39 6.88 -1.73
N GLU A 127 -9.44 6.02 -0.70
CA GLU A 127 -10.33 4.86 -0.71
C GLU A 127 -11.81 5.28 -0.82
N SER A 128 -12.19 6.41 -0.22
CA SER A 128 -13.55 6.95 -0.35
C SER A 128 -13.84 7.38 -1.80
N VAL A 129 -12.85 7.95 -2.48
CA VAL A 129 -12.94 8.35 -3.89
C VAL A 129 -13.12 7.12 -4.78
N LEU A 130 -12.35 6.05 -4.55
CA LEU A 130 -12.48 4.80 -5.30
C LEU A 130 -13.84 4.13 -5.07
N VAL A 131 -14.37 4.12 -3.85
CA VAL A 131 -15.72 3.59 -3.56
C VAL A 131 -16.82 4.44 -4.21
N LEU A 132 -16.68 5.77 -4.20
CA LEU A 132 -17.61 6.68 -4.88
C LEU A 132 -17.55 6.54 -6.41
N GLN A 133 -16.37 6.27 -6.97
CA GLN A 133 -16.24 5.95 -8.38
C GLN A 133 -16.98 4.64 -8.72
N ARG A 134 -16.81 3.59 -7.91
CA ARG A 134 -17.53 2.32 -8.08
C ARG A 134 -19.05 2.55 -8.05
N PHE A 135 -19.52 3.46 -7.19
CA PHE A 135 -20.90 3.91 -7.18
C PHE A 135 -21.32 4.53 -8.51
N ALA A 136 -20.57 5.52 -8.99
CA ALA A 136 -20.85 6.22 -10.24
C ALA A 136 -20.88 5.27 -11.45
N LEU A 137 -19.98 4.30 -11.51
CA LEU A 137 -19.94 3.28 -12.57
C LEU A 137 -21.20 2.40 -12.55
N VAL A 138 -21.59 1.89 -11.38
CA VAL A 138 -22.82 1.09 -11.24
C VAL A 138 -24.04 1.95 -11.58
N ALA A 139 -24.10 3.19 -11.12
CA ALA A 139 -25.20 4.12 -11.43
C ALA A 139 -25.31 4.42 -12.93
N ALA A 140 -24.20 4.76 -13.60
CA ALA A 140 -24.18 5.03 -15.03
C ALA A 140 -24.59 3.81 -15.86
N SER A 141 -24.16 2.60 -15.45
CA SER A 141 -24.52 1.37 -16.17
C SER A 141 -25.99 0.96 -16.01
N THR A 142 -26.68 1.42 -14.96
CA THR A 142 -28.05 0.98 -14.61
C THR A 142 -29.12 2.02 -14.96
N LEU A 143 -28.81 3.32 -14.83
CA LEU A 143 -29.75 4.43 -15.08
C LEU A 143 -29.93 4.79 -16.56
N ALA A 144 -29.16 4.18 -17.47
CA ALA A 144 -29.22 4.46 -18.91
C ALA A 144 -29.78 3.25 -19.72
N PRO A 145 -31.05 2.83 -19.51
CA PRO A 145 -31.60 1.62 -20.14
C PRO A 145 -31.80 1.76 -21.66
N ALA A 146 -32.22 2.94 -22.13
CA ALA A 146 -32.40 3.24 -23.55
C ALA A 146 -31.10 3.68 -24.26
N ALA A 147 -30.01 3.86 -23.50
CA ALA A 147 -28.74 4.21 -24.09
C ALA A 147 -28.20 3.04 -24.91
N PRO A 148 -27.72 3.28 -26.15
CA PRO A 148 -27.03 2.28 -26.94
C PRO A 148 -25.83 1.75 -26.15
N GLN A 149 -25.45 0.51 -26.41
CA GLN A 149 -24.32 -0.14 -25.74
C GLN A 149 -23.03 0.69 -25.86
N GLU A 150 -22.84 1.36 -27.00
CA GLU A 150 -21.74 2.30 -27.25
C GLU A 150 -21.71 3.45 -26.25
N LEU A 151 -22.85 4.09 -25.97
CA LEU A 151 -22.91 5.20 -25.01
C LEU A 151 -22.54 4.74 -23.59
N ARG A 152 -22.94 3.52 -23.19
CA ARG A 152 -22.54 2.97 -21.88
C ARG A 152 -21.03 2.75 -21.82
N LEU A 153 -20.42 2.25 -22.89
CA LEU A 153 -18.97 2.06 -22.98
C LEU A 153 -18.22 3.40 -22.98
N VAL A 154 -18.73 4.41 -23.68
CA VAL A 154 -18.18 5.77 -23.66
C VAL A 154 -18.22 6.35 -22.24
N LEU A 155 -19.32 6.18 -21.51
CA LEU A 155 -19.42 6.63 -20.12
C LEU A 155 -18.43 5.91 -19.20
N LEU A 156 -18.32 4.57 -19.32
CA LEU A 156 -17.34 3.78 -18.57
C LEU A 156 -15.90 4.21 -18.88
N LEU A 157 -15.59 4.44 -20.15
CA LEU A 157 -14.28 4.90 -20.60
C LEU A 157 -13.98 6.31 -20.10
N ALA A 158 -14.95 7.24 -20.16
CA ALA A 158 -14.80 8.59 -19.62
C ALA A 158 -14.52 8.55 -18.12
N MET A 159 -15.29 7.77 -17.35
CA MET A 159 -15.04 7.59 -15.91
C MET A 159 -13.67 6.95 -15.63
N GLY A 160 -13.29 5.92 -16.39
CA GLY A 160 -11.96 5.30 -16.28
C GLY A 160 -10.83 6.31 -16.49
N ASN A 161 -10.93 7.14 -17.55
CA ASN A 161 -9.93 8.17 -17.85
C ASN A 161 -9.90 9.27 -16.79
N THR A 162 -11.05 9.69 -16.23
CA THR A 162 -11.05 10.69 -15.14
C THR A 162 -10.28 10.19 -13.93
N VAL A 163 -10.42 8.91 -13.56
CA VAL A 163 -9.67 8.35 -12.45
C VAL A 163 -8.22 8.09 -12.81
N ALA A 164 -7.91 7.74 -14.06
CA ALA A 164 -6.53 7.62 -14.53
C ALA A 164 -5.79 8.94 -14.37
N PHE A 165 -6.46 10.02 -14.77
CA PHE A 165 -5.95 11.37 -14.63
C PHE A 165 -5.79 11.78 -13.16
N MET A 166 -6.80 11.55 -12.32
CA MET A 166 -6.71 11.86 -10.89
C MET A 166 -5.61 11.05 -10.20
N HIS A 167 -5.50 9.76 -10.49
CA HIS A 167 -4.50 8.88 -9.90
C HIS A 167 -3.07 9.31 -10.27
N HIS A 168 -2.83 9.64 -11.55
CA HIS A 168 -1.53 10.15 -11.98
C HIS A 168 -1.20 11.54 -11.41
N SER A 169 -2.21 12.36 -11.13
CA SER A 169 -2.01 13.70 -10.56
C SER A 169 -1.75 13.67 -9.05
N VAL A 170 -2.24 12.65 -8.36
CA VAL A 170 -2.22 12.56 -6.89
C VAL A 170 -1.16 11.59 -6.38
N GLU A 171 -0.87 10.51 -7.11
CA GLU A 171 0.06 9.43 -6.70
C GLU A 171 -0.20 9.01 -5.24
N PRO A 172 -1.39 8.45 -4.96
CA PRO A 172 -1.92 8.35 -3.61
C PRO A 172 -1.24 7.27 -2.75
N PHE A 173 -0.54 6.29 -3.34
CA PHE A 173 0.04 5.19 -2.58
C PHE A 173 1.40 5.59 -1.99
N ASP A 174 1.81 4.87 -0.94
CA ASP A 174 3.04 5.17 -0.21
C ASP A 174 4.28 4.70 -0.99
N ASN A 175 5.23 5.62 -1.20
CA ASN A 175 6.45 5.42 -1.99
C ASN A 175 7.51 4.52 -1.32
N GLN A 176 7.24 3.99 -0.12
CA GLN A 176 8.15 3.09 0.61
C GLN A 176 8.64 1.87 -0.18
N SER A 177 7.92 1.44 -1.22
CA SER A 177 8.30 0.31 -2.09
C SER A 177 8.74 0.72 -3.50
N GLY A 178 9.20 1.97 -3.69
CA GLY A 178 9.69 2.47 -4.98
C GLY A 178 8.59 2.61 -6.01
N ASP A 179 7.49 3.22 -5.57
CA ASP A 179 6.27 3.55 -6.31
C ASP A 179 5.66 2.34 -7.02
N LEU A 180 5.98 1.13 -6.54
CA LEU A 180 5.55 -0.11 -7.17
C LEU A 180 4.02 -0.22 -7.17
N LEU A 181 3.38 0.23 -6.09
CA LEU A 181 1.93 0.19 -5.95
C LEU A 181 1.26 1.18 -6.91
N ASP A 182 1.71 2.44 -6.97
CA ASP A 182 1.22 3.42 -7.94
C ASP A 182 1.47 2.96 -9.37
N ALA A 183 2.66 2.44 -9.67
CA ALA A 183 2.98 1.92 -10.99
C ALA A 183 2.02 0.78 -11.39
N GLN A 184 1.73 -0.14 -10.47
CA GLN A 184 0.86 -1.27 -10.75
C GLN A 184 -0.62 -0.88 -10.86
N ALA A 185 -1.08 0.05 -10.02
CA ALA A 185 -2.42 0.60 -10.07
C ALA A 185 -2.64 1.41 -11.37
N SER A 186 -1.69 2.28 -11.70
CA SER A 186 -1.68 3.06 -12.95
C SER A 186 -1.66 2.14 -14.18
N ASN A 187 -0.82 1.10 -14.18
CA ASN A 187 -0.79 0.11 -15.26
C ASN A 187 -2.12 -0.65 -15.40
N GLY A 188 -2.73 -1.06 -14.29
CA GLY A 188 -4.05 -1.72 -14.32
C GLY A 188 -5.13 -0.82 -14.92
N LEU A 189 -5.11 0.47 -14.57
CA LEU A 189 -6.05 1.45 -15.08
C LEU A 189 -5.83 1.78 -16.56
N ARG A 190 -4.58 1.81 -17.02
CA ARG A 190 -4.23 1.93 -18.45
C ARG A 190 -4.77 0.74 -19.25
N VAL A 191 -4.56 -0.49 -18.76
CA VAL A 191 -5.09 -1.70 -19.41
C VAL A 191 -6.62 -1.69 -19.46
N PHE A 192 -7.28 -1.25 -18.38
CA PHE A 192 -8.74 -1.07 -18.34
C PHE A 192 -9.23 -0.08 -19.42
N CYS A 193 -8.63 1.12 -19.48
CA CYS A 193 -9.00 2.14 -20.47
C CYS A 193 -8.71 1.68 -21.91
N ALA A 194 -7.55 1.05 -22.15
CA ALA A 194 -7.20 0.51 -23.47
C ALA A 194 -8.20 -0.56 -23.94
N THR A 195 -8.64 -1.43 -23.03
CA THR A 195 -9.64 -2.46 -23.33
C THR A 195 -11.00 -1.85 -23.62
N GLY A 196 -11.42 -0.84 -22.83
CA GLY A 196 -12.66 -0.10 -23.08
C GLY A 196 -12.66 0.59 -24.45
N ALA A 197 -11.55 1.20 -24.85
CA ALA A 197 -11.38 1.81 -26.16
C ALA A 197 -11.41 0.76 -27.29
N ALA A 198 -10.72 -0.38 -27.12
CA ALA A 198 -10.73 -1.49 -28.07
C ALA A 198 -12.15 -2.05 -28.28
N LEU A 199 -12.91 -2.25 -27.21
CA LEU A 199 -14.30 -2.69 -27.26
C LEU A 199 -15.20 -1.68 -27.99
N LEU A 200 -15.02 -0.39 -27.72
CA LEU A 200 -15.78 0.67 -28.37
C LEU A 200 -15.52 0.71 -29.88
N LEU A 201 -14.24 0.63 -30.28
CA LEU A 201 -13.85 0.57 -31.69
C LEU A 201 -14.42 -0.68 -32.38
N GLY A 202 -14.34 -1.84 -31.72
CA GLY A 202 -14.88 -3.09 -32.25
C GLY A 202 -16.40 -3.09 -32.44
N LEU A 203 -17.13 -2.35 -31.59
CA LEU A 203 -18.59 -2.23 -31.69
C LEU A 203 -19.06 -1.15 -32.67
N SER A 204 -18.21 -0.16 -32.98
CA SER A 204 -18.58 0.94 -33.88
C SER A 204 -18.81 0.52 -35.35
N GLU A 205 -18.56 -0.74 -35.72
CA GLU A 205 -18.63 -1.29 -37.08
C GLU A 205 -17.82 -0.51 -38.15
N MET A 206 -17.00 0.47 -37.74
CA MET A 206 -16.20 1.31 -38.62
C MET A 206 -14.94 0.63 -39.15
N LEU A 207 -14.52 -0.48 -38.53
CA LEU A 207 -13.27 -1.20 -38.84
C LEU A 207 -13.55 -2.56 -39.48
N ASP A 208 -12.66 -2.98 -40.38
CA ASP A 208 -12.68 -4.32 -40.94
C ASP A 208 -12.64 -5.39 -39.83
N PRO A 209 -13.38 -6.51 -39.96
CA PRO A 209 -13.43 -7.57 -38.95
C PRO A 209 -12.05 -8.11 -38.56
N TYR A 210 -11.12 -8.16 -39.51
CA TYR A 210 -9.73 -8.55 -39.27
C TYR A 210 -8.99 -7.55 -38.38
N ALA A 211 -9.16 -6.25 -38.61
CA ALA A 211 -8.56 -5.20 -37.79
C ALA A 211 -9.12 -5.24 -36.36
N CYS A 212 -10.44 -5.43 -36.21
CA CYS A 212 -11.08 -5.61 -34.91
C CYS A 212 -10.51 -6.83 -34.15
N ALA A 213 -10.35 -7.97 -34.83
CA ALA A 213 -9.77 -9.17 -34.22
C ALA A 213 -8.34 -8.93 -33.74
N VAL A 214 -7.50 -8.24 -34.54
CA VAL A 214 -6.12 -7.89 -34.14
C VAL A 214 -6.10 -6.98 -32.90
N ILE A 215 -6.97 -5.97 -32.84
CA ILE A 215 -7.07 -5.07 -31.68
C ILE A 215 -7.48 -5.84 -30.41
N VAL A 216 -8.47 -6.74 -30.51
CA VAL A 216 -8.92 -7.55 -29.36
C VAL A 216 -7.81 -8.51 -28.89
N VAL A 217 -7.12 -9.19 -29.82
CA VAL A 217 -6.03 -10.09 -29.47
C VAL A 217 -4.87 -9.35 -28.81
N THR A 218 -4.49 -8.17 -29.31
CA THR A 218 -3.42 -7.37 -28.68
C THR A 218 -3.82 -6.89 -27.28
N ALA A 219 -5.07 -6.49 -27.07
CA ALA A 219 -5.58 -6.15 -25.74
C ALA A 219 -5.53 -7.37 -24.77
N LEU A 220 -5.90 -8.57 -25.23
CA LEU A 220 -5.83 -9.79 -24.43
C LEU A 220 -4.39 -10.18 -24.07
N LEU A 221 -3.45 -10.04 -25.01
CA LEU A 221 -2.02 -10.26 -24.74
C LEU A 221 -1.48 -9.27 -23.72
N TRP A 222 -1.91 -8.00 -23.78
CA TRP A 222 -1.55 -7.00 -22.78
C TRP A 222 -2.10 -7.35 -21.38
N HIS A 223 -3.35 -7.80 -21.29
CA HIS A 223 -3.92 -8.34 -20.04
C HIS A 223 -3.13 -9.51 -19.48
N ALA A 224 -2.78 -10.49 -20.34
CA ALA A 224 -2.01 -11.65 -19.92
C ALA A 224 -0.63 -11.23 -19.37
N TRP A 225 0.07 -10.32 -20.06
CA TRP A 225 1.33 -9.76 -19.59
C TRP A 225 1.18 -9.05 -18.23
N TYR A 226 0.14 -8.23 -18.07
CA TYR A 226 -0.13 -7.54 -16.81
C TYR A 226 -0.40 -8.51 -15.65
N LEU A 227 -1.22 -9.55 -15.88
CA LEU A 227 -1.52 -10.58 -14.88
C LEU A 227 -0.28 -11.40 -14.50
N VAL A 228 0.57 -11.75 -15.47
CA VAL A 228 1.85 -12.42 -15.20
C VAL A 228 2.76 -11.52 -14.37
N GLY A 229 2.85 -10.22 -14.69
CA GLY A 229 3.58 -9.24 -13.89
C GLY A 229 3.04 -9.13 -12.46
N LEU A 230 1.71 -9.04 -12.30
CA LEU A 230 1.05 -8.99 -11.00
C LEU A 230 1.35 -10.24 -10.17
N MET A 231 1.26 -11.42 -10.79
CA MET A 231 1.58 -12.70 -10.16
C MET A 231 3.05 -12.76 -9.75
N TRP A 232 3.95 -12.31 -10.62
CA TRP A 232 5.39 -12.27 -10.33
C TRP A 232 5.69 -11.38 -9.12
N HIS A 233 5.14 -10.15 -9.08
CA HIS A 233 5.29 -9.26 -7.93
C HIS A 233 4.68 -9.86 -6.66
N PHE A 234 3.50 -10.47 -6.75
CA PHE A 234 2.88 -11.16 -5.62
C PHE A 234 3.76 -12.29 -5.08
N LEU A 235 4.35 -13.11 -5.96
CA LEU A 235 5.29 -14.17 -5.57
C LEU A 235 6.56 -13.62 -4.92
N LEU A 236 7.10 -12.51 -5.44
CA LEU A 236 8.23 -11.82 -4.82
C LEU A 236 7.88 -11.30 -3.41
N HIS A 237 6.68 -10.76 -3.23
CA HIS A 237 6.18 -10.34 -1.93
C HIS A 237 5.99 -11.52 -0.97
N LEU A 238 5.40 -12.62 -1.44
CA LEU A 238 5.26 -13.85 -0.64
C LEU A 238 6.61 -14.41 -0.20
N ARG A 239 7.62 -14.36 -1.10
CA ARG A 239 8.99 -14.77 -0.80
C ARG A 239 9.59 -13.93 0.33
N ARG A 240 9.48 -12.59 0.25
CA ARG A 240 9.96 -11.68 1.31
C ARG A 240 9.24 -11.95 2.63
N SER A 241 7.91 -12.09 2.60
CA SER A 241 7.10 -12.39 3.78
C SER A 241 7.47 -13.72 4.43
N SER A 242 7.78 -14.74 3.63
CA SER A 242 8.24 -16.05 4.13
C SER A 242 9.61 -15.92 4.78
N GLY A 243 10.50 -15.08 4.22
CA GLY A 243 11.80 -14.79 4.81
C GLY A 243 11.68 -14.16 6.20
N ASP A 244 10.81 -13.16 6.36
CA ASP A 244 10.54 -12.53 7.66
C ASP A 244 9.93 -13.52 8.66
N ALA A 245 9.08 -14.45 8.19
CA ALA A 245 8.51 -15.51 9.03
C ALA A 245 9.59 -16.47 9.56
N VAL A 246 10.61 -16.80 8.75
CA VAL A 246 11.77 -17.60 9.19
C VAL A 246 12.54 -16.89 10.29
N VAL A 247 12.83 -15.60 10.11
CA VAL A 247 13.52 -14.79 11.12
C VAL A 247 12.69 -14.74 12.41
N ALA A 248 11.37 -14.57 12.31
CA ALA A 248 10.47 -14.57 13.47
C ALA A 248 10.43 -15.93 14.18
N ASN A 249 10.37 -17.04 13.44
CA ASN A 249 10.42 -18.38 14.00
C ASN A 249 11.77 -18.65 14.69
N HIS A 250 12.86 -18.23 14.07
CA HIS A 250 14.20 -18.29 14.64
C HIS A 250 14.27 -17.50 15.95
N MET A 251 13.69 -16.29 16.02
CA MET A 251 13.61 -15.50 17.25
C MET A 251 12.83 -16.19 18.38
N ARG A 252 11.83 -17.02 18.03
CA ARG A 252 11.05 -17.79 19.00
C ARG A 252 11.71 -19.13 19.38
N GLY A 253 12.86 -19.46 18.80
CA GLY A 253 13.49 -20.78 18.92
C GLY A 253 12.67 -21.89 18.26
N SER A 254 11.71 -21.54 17.41
CA SER A 254 10.88 -22.49 16.66
C SER A 254 11.60 -22.94 15.39
N ARG A 255 11.36 -24.19 15.01
CA ARG A 255 11.95 -24.77 13.79
C ARG A 255 11.10 -24.34 12.58
N SER A 256 11.72 -23.69 11.60
CA SER A 256 11.06 -23.37 10.32
C SER A 256 10.90 -24.63 9.46
N SER A 257 9.96 -24.60 8.51
CA SER A 257 9.83 -25.68 7.54
C SER A 257 11.04 -25.71 6.57
N ALA A 258 11.31 -26.86 5.96
CA ALA A 258 12.41 -27.01 5.00
C ALA A 258 12.24 -26.11 3.75
N ILE A 259 10.98 -25.89 3.35
CA ILE A 259 10.63 -24.99 2.24
C ILE A 259 10.96 -23.54 2.63
N GLU A 260 10.50 -23.10 3.80
CA GLU A 260 10.76 -21.76 4.33
C GLU A 260 12.26 -21.45 4.42
N SER A 261 13.08 -22.39 4.94
CA SER A 261 14.53 -22.18 5.02
C SER A 261 15.20 -22.08 3.64
N THR A 262 14.71 -22.82 2.65
CA THR A 262 15.23 -22.77 1.27
C THR A 262 14.87 -21.45 0.61
N VAL A 263 13.61 -21.02 0.74
CA VAL A 263 13.12 -19.72 0.25
C VAL A 263 13.88 -18.57 0.89
N PHE A 264 14.12 -18.63 2.20
CA PHE A 264 14.94 -17.66 2.93
C PHE A 264 16.38 -17.61 2.41
N GLY A 265 17.01 -18.77 2.18
CA GLY A 265 18.36 -18.85 1.60
C GLY A 265 18.45 -18.17 0.23
N TRP A 266 17.48 -18.44 -0.65
CA TRP A 266 17.39 -17.75 -1.94
C TRP A 266 17.19 -16.25 -1.75
N ASP A 267 16.28 -15.81 -0.90
CA ASP A 267 16.03 -14.38 -0.63
C ASP A 267 17.32 -13.67 -0.18
N MET A 268 18.01 -14.22 0.81
CA MET A 268 19.29 -13.69 1.30
C MET A 268 20.35 -13.59 0.20
N GLN A 269 20.43 -14.59 -0.69
CA GLN A 269 21.36 -14.54 -1.81
C GLN A 269 21.01 -13.43 -2.82
N ALA A 270 19.72 -13.23 -3.10
CA ALA A 270 19.28 -12.13 -3.96
C ALA A 270 19.59 -10.76 -3.33
N ARG A 271 19.35 -10.59 -2.03
CA ARG A 271 19.64 -9.35 -1.29
C ARG A 271 21.13 -9.00 -1.27
N ARG A 272 22.02 -10.00 -1.29
CA ARG A 272 23.48 -9.77 -1.34
C ARG A 272 24.00 -9.23 -2.66
N GLN A 273 23.23 -9.39 -3.74
CA GLN A 273 23.56 -8.81 -5.05
C GLN A 273 23.04 -7.38 -5.20
N GLN A 274 22.07 -6.98 -4.38
CA GLN A 274 21.51 -5.63 -4.39
C GLN A 274 22.43 -4.63 -3.69
N ALA A 275 22.22 -3.33 -3.94
CA ALA A 275 22.99 -2.28 -3.28
C ALA A 275 22.68 -2.22 -1.78
N HIS A 276 23.72 -1.97 -0.98
CA HIS A 276 23.61 -1.80 0.47
C HIS A 276 23.92 -0.36 0.85
N VAL A 277 23.07 0.18 1.71
CA VAL A 277 23.28 1.44 2.43
C VAL A 277 24.03 1.11 3.71
N SER A 278 25.13 1.81 3.94
CA SER A 278 25.97 1.67 5.13
C SER A 278 26.28 3.04 5.72
N PHE A 279 26.40 3.14 7.04
CA PHE A 279 26.80 4.38 7.69
C PHE A 279 28.29 4.32 8.05
N ARG A 280 29.12 5.16 7.41
CA ARG A 280 30.55 5.23 7.70
C ARG A 280 30.82 6.22 8.83
N ASN A 281 30.97 5.70 10.05
CA ASN A 281 31.16 6.49 11.27
C ASN A 281 32.32 7.52 11.16
N LYS A 282 33.47 7.14 10.55
CA LYS A 282 34.62 8.04 10.36
C LYS A 282 34.33 9.23 9.44
N GLN A 283 33.51 9.03 8.41
CA GLN A 283 33.17 10.06 7.41
C GLN A 283 31.86 10.77 7.74
N ARG A 284 31.11 10.30 8.75
CA ARG A 284 29.77 10.76 9.09
C ARG A 284 28.84 10.81 7.88
N ALA A 285 28.99 9.82 6.99
CA ALA A 285 28.32 9.78 5.70
C ALA A 285 27.55 8.47 5.52
N ILE A 286 26.35 8.60 4.96
CA ILE A 286 25.59 7.48 4.42
C ILE A 286 26.21 7.16 3.06
N VAL A 287 26.65 5.92 2.89
CA VAL A 287 27.30 5.46 1.66
C VAL A 287 26.52 4.29 1.09
N VAL A 288 26.05 4.47 -0.14
CA VAL A 288 25.45 3.41 -0.95
C VAL A 288 26.57 2.68 -1.68
N GLN A 289 26.68 1.37 -1.47
CA GLN A 289 27.73 0.53 -2.04
C GLN A 289 27.10 -0.65 -2.78
N PRO A 290 27.77 -1.20 -3.81
CA PRO A 290 27.30 -2.43 -4.44
C PRO A 290 27.26 -3.56 -3.39
N GLY A 291 26.37 -4.53 -3.61
CA GLY A 291 26.26 -5.67 -2.72
C GLY A 291 27.55 -6.49 -2.65
N PRO A 292 27.82 -7.17 -1.52
CA PRO A 292 29.07 -7.93 -1.32
C PRO A 292 29.27 -9.04 -2.37
N ASP A 293 28.18 -9.58 -2.91
CA ASP A 293 28.21 -10.63 -3.94
C ASP A 293 27.84 -10.06 -5.34
N SER A 294 27.75 -8.74 -5.49
CA SER A 294 27.51 -8.08 -6.77
C SER A 294 28.71 -8.25 -7.70
N LYS A 295 28.45 -8.58 -8.96
CA LYS A 295 29.48 -8.58 -10.02
C LYS A 295 29.77 -7.18 -10.56
N CYS A 296 28.91 -6.20 -10.26
CA CYS A 296 29.08 -4.82 -10.69
C CYS A 296 29.68 -3.99 -9.56
N ASP A 297 30.74 -3.25 -9.88
CA ASP A 297 31.39 -2.30 -8.97
C ASP A 297 30.61 -0.97 -8.84
N THR A 298 29.66 -0.74 -9.75
CA THR A 298 28.83 0.45 -9.80
C THR A 298 27.45 0.20 -9.19
N VAL A 299 27.00 1.15 -8.37
CA VAL A 299 25.64 1.14 -7.83
C VAL A 299 24.68 1.66 -8.89
N PRO A 300 23.58 0.95 -9.22
CA PRO A 300 22.59 1.44 -10.16
C PRO A 300 22.02 2.80 -9.73
N ASP A 301 21.87 3.74 -10.67
CA ASP A 301 21.37 5.09 -10.39
C ASP A 301 20.00 5.08 -9.69
N ARG A 302 19.15 4.10 -10.03
CA ARG A 302 17.85 3.91 -9.38
C ARG A 302 17.96 3.69 -7.87
N GLU A 303 18.94 2.93 -7.40
CA GLU A 303 19.14 2.66 -5.97
C GLU A 303 19.63 3.92 -5.25
N GLN A 304 20.49 4.72 -5.89
CA GLN A 304 20.94 5.99 -5.35
C GLN A 304 19.80 7.01 -5.27
N ALA A 305 19.02 7.12 -6.36
CA ALA A 305 17.84 7.98 -6.42
C ALA A 305 16.81 7.58 -5.36
N PHE A 306 16.62 6.29 -5.13
CA PHE A 306 15.70 5.77 -4.12
C PHE A 306 16.13 6.15 -2.69
N VAL A 307 17.41 5.97 -2.34
CA VAL A 307 17.94 6.43 -1.03
C VAL A 307 17.84 7.94 -0.87
N ALA A 308 18.13 8.70 -1.93
CA ALA A 308 18.02 10.15 -1.93
C ALA A 308 16.57 10.62 -1.75
N ALA A 309 15.61 9.98 -2.42
CA ALA A 309 14.19 10.24 -2.26
C ALA A 309 13.74 10.00 -0.81
N GLY A 310 14.08 8.85 -0.23
CA GLY A 310 13.74 8.57 1.17
C GLY A 310 14.31 9.60 2.17
N LEU A 311 15.53 10.10 1.94
CA LEU A 311 16.09 11.18 2.75
C LEU A 311 15.34 12.50 2.53
N ALA A 312 15.00 12.83 1.28
CA ALA A 312 14.22 14.02 0.96
C ALA A 312 12.83 13.98 1.62
N ASP A 313 12.14 12.83 1.59
CA ASP A 313 10.83 12.64 2.20
C ASP A 313 10.87 12.88 3.72
N CYS A 314 11.87 12.35 4.43
CA CYS A 314 11.96 12.62 5.86
C CYS A 314 12.36 14.07 6.15
N ILE A 315 13.17 14.70 5.31
CA ILE A 315 13.47 16.14 5.44
C ILE A 315 12.19 16.96 5.25
N GLU A 316 11.43 16.70 4.19
CA GLU A 316 10.14 17.36 3.93
C GLU A 316 9.17 17.15 5.10
N HIS A 317 9.05 15.91 5.58
CA HIS A 317 8.21 15.57 6.71
C HIS A 317 8.63 16.34 7.97
N THR A 318 9.93 16.41 8.24
CA THR A 318 10.44 17.13 9.42
C THR A 318 10.12 18.62 9.32
N ILE A 319 10.36 19.24 8.16
CA ILE A 319 10.08 20.66 7.94
C ILE A 319 8.58 20.94 8.05
N THR A 320 7.75 20.12 7.42
CA THR A 320 6.30 20.38 7.30
C THR A 320 5.56 20.10 8.60
N ASP A 321 5.83 18.95 9.24
CA ASP A 321 5.07 18.50 10.40
C ASP A 321 5.65 19.04 11.72
N HIS A 322 6.97 19.26 11.79
CA HIS A 322 7.63 19.81 12.98
C HIS A 322 7.90 21.32 12.90
N LYS A 323 7.58 21.98 11.77
CA LYS A 323 7.81 23.43 11.56
C LYS A 323 9.24 23.87 11.84
N THR A 324 10.21 23.00 11.56
CA THR A 324 11.63 23.30 11.77
C THR A 324 12.14 24.15 10.61
N ASP A 325 12.48 25.41 10.87
CA ASP A 325 13.00 26.32 9.84
C ASP A 325 14.45 26.02 9.43
N ARG A 326 15.19 25.25 10.25
CA ARG A 326 16.60 24.94 10.03
C ARG A 326 16.92 23.50 10.41
N LEU A 327 17.43 22.73 9.45
CA LEU A 327 17.96 21.40 9.69
C LEU A 327 19.49 21.43 9.67
N SER A 328 20.12 20.95 10.74
CA SER A 328 21.58 20.83 10.80
C SER A 328 22.04 19.53 10.13
N CYS A 329 23.29 19.48 9.63
CA CYS A 329 23.86 18.21 9.16
C CYS A 329 23.90 17.14 10.26
N GLN A 330 23.93 17.56 11.54
CA GLN A 330 23.91 16.67 12.69
C GLN A 330 22.55 15.98 12.88
N PHE A 331 21.46 16.61 12.45
CA PHE A 331 20.15 15.99 12.40
C PHE A 331 20.11 14.81 11.42
N LEU A 332 20.64 15.00 10.20
CA LEU A 332 20.74 13.92 9.21
C LEU A 332 21.66 12.80 9.68
N GLU A 333 22.75 13.14 10.35
CA GLU A 333 23.63 12.17 11.01
C GLU A 333 22.88 11.37 12.09
N TYR A 334 22.13 12.05 12.96
CA TYR A 334 21.34 11.42 14.02
C TYR A 334 20.29 10.47 13.44
N ILE A 335 19.49 10.92 12.47
CA ILE A 335 18.45 10.08 11.86
C ILE A 335 19.06 8.90 11.11
N GLY A 336 20.14 9.13 10.36
CA GLY A 336 20.89 8.05 9.72
C GLY A 336 21.31 7.00 10.75
N ARG A 337 22.03 7.42 11.80
CA ARG A 337 22.47 6.50 12.86
C ARG A 337 21.31 5.80 13.56
N LYS A 338 20.24 6.51 13.88
CA LYS A 338 19.05 5.95 14.53
C LYS A 338 18.41 4.87 13.66
N THR A 339 18.33 5.09 12.36
CA THR A 339 17.80 4.12 11.39
C THR A 339 18.60 2.82 11.39
N PHE A 340 19.93 2.91 11.43
CA PHE A 340 20.81 1.73 11.56
C PHE A 340 20.65 1.06 12.93
N VAL A 341 20.65 1.82 14.03
CA VAL A 341 20.50 1.25 15.39
C VAL A 341 19.16 0.52 15.57
N LEU A 342 18.07 1.07 15.05
CA LEU A 342 16.74 0.44 15.09
C LEU A 342 16.70 -0.90 14.33
N ASN A 343 17.56 -1.07 13.33
CA ASN A 343 17.64 -2.30 12.53
C ASN A 343 18.84 -3.19 12.88
N ALA A 344 19.79 -2.72 13.69
CA ALA A 344 21.03 -3.44 13.98
C ALA A 344 20.76 -4.85 14.52
N GLU A 345 19.78 -4.99 15.42
CA GLU A 345 19.38 -6.31 15.93
C GLU A 345 18.71 -7.20 14.90
N ARG A 346 17.90 -6.62 13.99
CA ARG A 346 17.28 -7.38 12.90
C ARG A 346 18.36 -7.91 11.97
N LEU A 347 19.28 -7.03 11.53
CA LEU A 347 20.38 -7.37 10.62
C LEU A 347 21.33 -8.40 11.25
N GLU A 348 21.68 -8.23 12.52
CA GLU A 348 22.49 -9.20 13.26
C GLU A 348 21.80 -10.57 13.32
N ARG A 349 20.49 -10.62 13.57
CA ARG A 349 19.72 -11.86 13.62
C ARG A 349 19.53 -12.51 12.26
N GLU A 350 19.33 -11.73 11.20
CA GLU A 350 19.29 -12.23 9.83
C GLU A 350 20.62 -12.90 9.48
N GLU A 351 21.74 -12.30 9.89
CA GLU A 351 23.07 -12.88 9.70
C GLU A 351 23.31 -14.12 10.57
N GLN A 352 22.85 -14.15 11.83
CA GLN A 352 22.92 -15.34 12.69
C GLN A 352 22.06 -16.50 12.16
N ALA A 353 20.84 -16.22 11.72
CA ALA A 353 19.94 -17.18 11.12
C ALA A 353 20.55 -17.79 9.84
N ARG A 354 21.22 -16.96 9.03
CA ARG A 354 21.99 -17.39 7.86
C ARG A 354 23.13 -18.33 8.23
N GLN A 355 23.87 -18.01 9.30
CA GLN A 355 24.99 -18.84 9.78
C GLN A 355 24.52 -20.12 10.50
N GLY A 356 23.22 -20.31 10.67
CA GLY A 356 22.67 -21.44 11.43
C GLY A 356 23.02 -21.40 12.91
N VAL A 357 23.43 -20.24 13.43
CA VAL A 357 23.79 -20.04 14.82
C VAL A 357 22.50 -20.06 15.64
N LYS A 358 22.48 -20.81 16.74
CA LYS A 358 21.30 -20.82 17.64
C LYS A 358 21.08 -19.41 18.19
N PRO A 359 19.82 -18.96 18.28
CA PRO A 359 19.51 -17.65 18.83
C PRO A 359 20.03 -17.60 20.26
N VAL A 360 20.99 -16.70 20.53
CA VAL A 360 21.40 -16.42 21.90
C VAL A 360 20.26 -15.64 22.52
N ALA A 361 19.69 -16.15 23.63
CA ALA A 361 18.65 -15.47 24.38
C ALA A 361 19.24 -14.22 25.03
N ARG A 362 19.36 -13.14 24.25
CA ARG A 362 19.68 -11.82 24.76
C ARG A 362 18.41 -11.30 25.41
N LYS A 363 18.52 -10.74 26.63
CA LYS A 363 17.40 -10.01 27.25
C LYS A 363 16.85 -9.06 26.19
N THR A 364 15.60 -9.26 25.81
CA THR A 364 14.89 -8.36 24.89
C THR A 364 15.15 -6.94 25.37
N PHE A 365 15.56 -6.08 24.45
CA PHE A 365 15.87 -4.69 24.72
C PHE A 365 14.60 -3.98 25.20
N ALA A 366 14.37 -4.06 26.51
CA ALA A 366 13.39 -3.31 27.27
C ALA A 366 14.05 -2.12 27.97
N GLY A 367 15.26 -1.73 27.53
CA GLY A 367 15.87 -0.47 27.93
C GLY A 367 15.19 0.65 27.16
N GLY A 368 14.66 1.64 27.87
CA GLY A 368 14.19 2.90 27.28
C GLY A 368 15.28 3.62 26.50
N ASP A 369 15.03 4.88 26.14
CA ASP A 369 15.90 5.70 25.26
C ASP A 369 17.41 5.62 25.55
N ASP A 370 17.81 5.38 26.80
CA ASP A 370 19.21 5.25 27.21
C ASP A 370 19.96 4.08 26.55
N GLY A 371 19.29 2.96 26.24
CA GLY A 371 19.90 1.85 25.52
C GLY A 371 20.17 2.17 24.05
N VAL A 372 19.29 2.97 23.44
CA VAL A 372 19.44 3.46 22.05
C VAL A 372 20.60 4.45 21.99
N ARG A 373 20.72 5.36 22.97
CA ARG A 373 21.79 6.35 23.06
C ARG A 373 23.19 5.74 23.01
N HIS A 374 23.46 4.71 23.81
CA HIS A 374 24.77 4.05 23.81
C HIS A 374 25.10 3.45 22.43
N LYS A 375 24.11 2.81 21.78
CA LYS A 375 24.29 2.18 20.47
C LYS A 375 24.45 3.18 19.32
N LEU A 376 23.90 4.39 19.42
CA LEU A 376 24.12 5.46 18.43
C LEU A 376 25.60 5.82 18.29
N MET A 377 26.40 5.56 19.32
CA MET A 377 27.83 5.82 19.34
C MET A 377 28.68 4.55 19.13
N ASP A 378 28.08 3.37 19.22
CA ASP A 378 28.77 2.08 19.09
C ASP A 378 29.06 1.76 17.62
N GLY A 379 30.34 1.55 17.29
CA GLY A 379 30.78 1.18 15.95
C GLY A 379 30.20 -0.15 15.45
N GLU A 380 29.92 -1.11 16.35
CA GLU A 380 29.39 -2.42 15.97
C GLU A 380 27.95 -2.33 15.44
N SER A 381 27.19 -1.31 15.83
CA SER A 381 25.82 -1.11 15.34
C SER A 381 25.75 -0.75 13.84
N PHE A 382 26.88 -0.36 13.25
CA PHE A 382 26.99 0.04 11.84
C PHE A 382 27.73 -0.98 10.97
N LYS A 383 28.00 -2.18 11.51
CA LYS A 383 28.75 -3.23 10.84
C LYS A 383 28.04 -3.81 9.62
N TYR A 384 26.71 -3.86 9.66
CA TYR A 384 25.89 -4.47 8.63
C TYR A 384 25.26 -3.39 7.73
N GLY A 385 25.35 -3.60 6.43
CA GLY A 385 24.59 -2.83 5.46
C GLY A 385 23.11 -3.23 5.46
N MET A 386 22.26 -2.33 4.99
CA MET A 386 20.84 -2.60 4.75
C MET A 386 20.48 -2.29 3.31
N LEU A 387 19.44 -2.92 2.78
CA LEU A 387 18.95 -2.59 1.44
C LEU A 387 18.41 -1.16 1.39
N ALA A 388 18.47 -0.53 0.23
CA ALA A 388 17.91 0.81 0.02
C ALA A 388 16.42 0.89 0.43
N GLY A 389 15.63 -0.12 0.04
CA GLY A 389 14.23 -0.34 0.47
C GLY A 389 14.05 -0.33 1.98
N ASP A 390 14.82 -1.17 2.68
CA ASP A 390 14.74 -1.30 4.13
C ASP A 390 15.20 -0.01 4.84
N PHE A 391 16.18 0.70 4.26
CA PHE A 391 16.65 2.00 4.77
C PHE A 391 15.55 3.05 4.70
N GLN A 392 14.92 3.27 3.55
CA GLN A 392 13.85 4.28 3.40
C GLN A 392 12.65 3.96 4.32
N GLY A 393 12.17 2.71 4.33
CA GLY A 393 11.06 2.32 5.20
C GLY A 393 11.38 2.49 6.69
N SER A 394 12.63 2.25 7.08
CA SER A 394 13.07 2.42 8.47
C SER A 394 13.29 3.89 8.84
N LEU A 395 13.74 4.69 7.88
CA LEU A 395 13.95 6.11 8.04
C LEU A 395 12.61 6.82 8.23
N ASN A 396 11.62 6.50 7.38
CA ASN A 396 10.24 6.94 7.58
C ASN A 396 9.72 6.52 8.96
N ALA A 397 9.89 5.26 9.35
CA ALA A 397 9.49 4.83 10.69
C ALA A 397 10.19 5.63 11.82
N ALA A 398 11.49 5.92 11.69
CA ALA A 398 12.24 6.69 12.68
C ALA A 398 11.74 8.15 12.80
N CYS A 399 11.35 8.78 11.69
CA CYS A 399 10.82 10.14 11.68
C CYS A 399 9.37 10.18 12.21
N LEU A 400 8.54 9.16 11.92
CA LEU A 400 7.12 9.13 12.31
C LEU A 400 6.83 8.82 13.79
N ILE A 401 7.78 8.21 14.51
CA ILE A 401 7.56 7.71 15.89
C ILE A 401 7.77 8.80 16.95
N CYS A 402 8.51 9.87 16.63
CA CYS A 402 8.83 10.91 17.61
C CYS A 402 7.83 12.06 17.54
N SER A 403 7.34 12.52 18.71
CA SER A 403 6.70 13.84 18.76
C SER A 403 7.73 14.92 18.39
N PRO A 404 7.32 16.11 17.94
CA PRO A 404 8.25 17.20 17.63
C PRO A 404 9.21 17.49 18.80
N GLU A 405 8.67 17.52 20.02
CA GLU A 405 9.43 17.76 21.25
C GLU A 405 10.42 16.62 21.55
N ASP A 406 9.98 15.36 21.40
CA ASP A 406 10.85 14.21 21.62
C ASP A 406 11.99 14.16 20.59
N LEU A 407 11.71 14.55 19.35
CA LEU A 407 12.71 14.56 18.27
C LEU A 407 13.75 15.64 18.53
N GLU A 408 13.32 16.86 18.86
CA GLU A 408 14.23 17.96 19.21
C GLU A 408 15.07 17.63 20.42
N GLN A 409 14.46 17.09 21.48
CA GLN A 409 15.17 16.69 22.68
C GLN A 409 16.19 15.59 22.38
N ALA A 410 15.81 14.56 21.62
CA ALA A 410 16.72 13.46 21.30
C ALA A 410 17.89 13.91 20.41
N VAL A 411 17.68 14.88 19.52
CA VAL A 411 18.75 15.49 18.72
C VAL A 411 19.65 16.35 19.61
N TYR A 412 19.08 17.14 20.52
CA TYR A 412 19.84 17.91 21.51
C TYR A 412 20.73 17.02 22.37
N ASP A 413 20.19 15.92 22.88
CA ASP A 413 20.92 14.95 23.69
C ASP A 413 22.02 14.25 22.90
N PHE A 414 21.77 13.96 21.61
CA PHE A 414 22.80 13.43 20.71
C PHE A 414 23.94 14.43 20.51
N MET A 415 23.64 15.71 20.30
CA MET A 415 24.64 16.77 20.17
C MET A 415 25.44 16.94 21.47
N ALA A 416 24.77 16.93 22.63
CA ALA A 416 25.40 17.04 23.94
C ALA A 416 26.32 15.84 24.24
N GLY A 417 25.89 14.61 23.88
CA GLY A 417 26.67 13.39 24.07
C GLY A 417 27.85 13.24 23.10
N GLY A 418 27.76 13.81 21.90
CA GLY A 418 28.81 13.76 20.88
C GLY A 418 29.99 14.71 21.09
N GLY A 419 29.88 15.65 22.05
CA GLY A 419 30.87 16.71 22.29
C GLY A 419 32.13 16.30 23.07
N GLY A 420 32.20 15.10 23.64
CA GLY A 420 33.29 14.71 24.56
C GLY A 420 34.46 13.90 23.97
N GLY A 421 34.36 13.39 22.74
CA GLY A 421 35.30 12.38 22.21
C GLY A 421 36.41 12.89 21.28
N GLY A 422 36.55 14.20 21.08
CA GLY A 422 37.43 14.80 20.08
C GLY A 422 38.62 15.58 20.64
N GLY A 423 39.10 15.24 21.85
CA GLY A 423 40.36 15.74 22.39
C GLY A 423 41.32 14.57 22.62
N GLY A 424 42.19 14.31 21.64
CA GLY A 424 43.18 13.24 21.66
C GLY A 424 43.84 13.08 20.31
#